data_AF-A0A1X9YRC8-F1
#
_entry.id   AF-A0A1X9YRC8-F1
#
_cell.length_a   1.000
_cell.length_b   1.000
_cell.length_c   1.000
_cell.angle_alpha   90.00
_cell.angle_beta   90.00
_cell.angle_gamma   90.00
#
_symmetry.space_group_name_H-M   'P 1'
#
loop_
_entity.id
_entity.type
_entity.pdbx_description
1 polymer ?
#
loop_
_entity_poly.entity_id
_entity_poly.type
_entity_poly.pdbx_seq_one_letter_code
_entity_poly.pdbx_strand_id
1 'polypeptide(L)'
;MKKRTTYIGKITGCGLSMLLLTGMVACDSNTEVADTEVATSEAPIAEELSEDVGRDNIDLNQFNSDFASTNYYEEWDENDDNLLDENEYRGGMYSTWDVNNDNQLDENEFTTASNDWGLENESWADWDTSGDGILDENEFNTGFADNGWFDDWDADNDNMLAEREYSEGVFGVWDENDDNLLGSDEYGYYNTYYGA
;
A
#
# COMPACT_ATOMS: atom_id res chain seq x y z
N MET A 1 -13.31 -21.05 28.87
CA MET A 1 -14.59 -20.32 28.66
C MET A 1 -14.40 -18.85 28.99
N LYS A 2 -14.39 -17.98 27.97
CA LYS A 2 -14.86 -16.59 28.01
C LYS A 2 -14.92 -16.10 26.57
N LYS A 3 -16.07 -16.29 25.92
CA LYS A 3 -16.35 -15.70 24.60
C LYS A 3 -16.61 -14.21 24.83
N ARG A 4 -15.84 -13.34 24.17
CA ARG A 4 -16.15 -11.91 24.12
C ARG A 4 -16.95 -11.67 22.83
N THR A 5 -18.20 -11.31 23.01
CA THR A 5 -19.14 -10.95 21.96
C THR A 5 -19.19 -9.43 21.89
N THR A 6 -18.81 -8.85 20.75
CA THR A 6 -18.92 -7.40 20.52
C THR A 6 -19.95 -7.19 19.41
N TYR A 7 -21.06 -6.50 19.73
CA TYR A 7 -22.10 -6.11 18.78
C TYR A 7 -22.20 -4.59 18.67
N ILE A 8 -21.95 -4.10 17.45
CA ILE A 8 -22.64 -3.08 16.64
C ILE A 8 -23.22 -1.83 17.33
N GLY A 9 -22.79 -0.66 16.82
CA GLY A 9 -23.56 0.58 16.86
C GLY A 9 -23.40 1.38 15.57
N LYS A 10 -24.33 1.22 14.61
CA LYS A 10 -24.51 2.13 13.46
C LYS A 10 -25.20 3.40 13.95
N ILE A 11 -24.60 4.58 13.71
CA ILE A 11 -25.24 5.87 13.94
C ILE A 11 -25.60 6.48 12.58
N THR A 12 -26.89 6.47 12.27
CA THR A 12 -27.50 7.23 11.18
C THR A 12 -27.95 8.59 11.72
N GLY A 13 -27.42 9.68 11.18
CA GLY A 13 -27.84 11.05 11.50
C GLY A 13 -28.49 11.73 10.30
N CYS A 14 -29.83 11.79 10.30
CA CYS A 14 -30.60 12.71 9.45
C CYS A 14 -30.42 14.16 9.93
N GLY A 15 -30.24 15.11 9.00
CA GLY A 15 -30.15 16.54 9.30
C GLY A 15 -30.56 17.42 8.12
N LEU A 16 -31.87 17.59 7.97
CA LEU A 16 -32.58 18.51 7.08
C LEU A 16 -32.29 20.00 7.42
N SER A 17 -31.98 20.86 6.44
CA SER A 17 -32.46 22.26 6.48
C SER A 17 -32.33 22.99 5.13
N MET A 18 -33.49 23.27 4.52
CA MET A 18 -33.69 24.31 3.49
C MET A 18 -33.97 25.62 4.21
N LEU A 19 -33.39 26.75 3.77
CA LEU A 19 -34.01 28.08 3.92
C LEU A 19 -33.41 29.09 2.92
N LEU A 20 -34.30 29.58 2.06
CA LEU A 20 -34.17 30.73 1.16
C LEU A 20 -33.95 32.04 1.94
N LEU A 21 -33.20 32.98 1.35
CA LEU A 21 -33.41 34.42 1.58
C LEU A 21 -33.04 35.24 0.34
N THR A 22 -34.09 35.78 -0.28
CA THR A 22 -34.12 36.79 -1.33
C THR A 22 -33.67 38.16 -0.81
N GLY A 23 -32.85 38.87 -1.59
CA GLY A 23 -32.58 40.30 -1.40
C GLY A 23 -32.62 41.03 -2.74
N MET A 24 -33.71 41.75 -3.01
CA MET A 24 -33.78 42.78 -4.04
C MET A 24 -33.31 44.11 -3.43
N VAL A 25 -32.40 44.81 -4.10
CA VAL A 25 -32.19 46.25 -3.92
C VAL A 25 -32.46 46.92 -5.26
N ALA A 26 -33.51 47.74 -5.27
CA ALA A 26 -33.76 48.73 -6.29
C ALA A 26 -33.18 50.07 -5.80
N CYS A 27 -32.40 50.75 -6.65
CA CYS A 27 -32.34 52.20 -6.61
C CYS A 27 -32.21 52.74 -8.04
N ASP A 28 -33.15 53.62 -8.33
CA ASP A 28 -33.49 54.26 -9.58
C ASP A 28 -32.68 55.55 -9.74
N SER A 29 -32.01 55.72 -10.88
CA SER A 29 -31.80 57.04 -11.48
C SER A 29 -31.46 56.91 -12.95
N ASN A 30 -32.47 57.23 -13.76
CA ASN A 30 -32.50 57.40 -15.20
C ASN A 30 -31.31 58.22 -15.78
N THR A 31 -30.62 57.72 -16.82
CA THR A 31 -29.99 58.49 -17.92
C THR A 31 -29.62 57.52 -19.04
N GLU A 32 -30.29 57.66 -20.19
CA GLU A 32 -29.91 56.98 -21.44
C GLU A 32 -28.76 57.73 -22.11
N VAL A 33 -27.71 57.01 -22.54
CA VAL A 33 -26.90 57.33 -23.74
C VAL A 33 -26.01 56.14 -24.12
N ALA A 34 -26.23 55.63 -25.34
CA ALA A 34 -25.29 55.18 -26.36
C ALA A 34 -24.17 54.15 -26.04
N ASP A 35 -24.16 53.11 -26.89
CA ASP A 35 -23.06 52.27 -27.40
C ASP A 35 -21.63 52.52 -26.90
N THR A 36 -20.91 51.44 -26.55
CA THR A 36 -19.58 51.07 -27.13
C THR A 36 -18.89 49.98 -26.28
N GLU A 37 -18.64 48.86 -26.96
CA GLU A 37 -17.57 47.86 -26.84
C GLU A 37 -16.58 47.88 -25.63
N VAL A 38 -16.53 46.72 -24.96
CA VAL A 38 -15.34 45.89 -24.67
C VAL A 38 -14.28 46.35 -23.65
N ALA A 39 -13.94 45.38 -22.80
CA ALA A 39 -12.73 45.17 -22.00
C ALA A 39 -12.64 45.89 -20.64
N THR A 40 -13.27 45.29 -19.64
CA THR A 40 -12.74 45.24 -18.27
C THR A 40 -12.08 43.89 -18.06
N SER A 41 -10.75 43.89 -18.00
CA SER A 41 -9.93 42.75 -17.64
C SER A 41 -10.16 42.38 -16.18
N GLU A 42 -11.02 41.39 -15.94
CA GLU A 42 -10.99 40.65 -14.68
C GLU A 42 -10.11 39.44 -14.92
N ALA A 43 -8.87 39.54 -14.42
CA ALA A 43 -8.00 38.38 -14.29
C ALA A 43 -8.72 37.38 -13.36
N PRO A 44 -8.94 36.12 -13.78
CA PRO A 44 -9.35 35.12 -12.83
C PRO A 44 -8.21 34.97 -11.83
N ILE A 45 -8.52 35.22 -10.56
CA ILE A 45 -7.71 34.78 -9.43
C ILE A 45 -7.75 33.25 -9.55
N ALA A 46 -6.70 32.69 -10.16
CA ALA A 46 -6.44 31.27 -10.05
C ALA A 46 -6.28 31.02 -8.55
N GLU A 47 -7.31 30.41 -7.97
CA GLU A 47 -7.16 29.67 -6.73
C GLU A 47 -6.07 28.66 -7.05
N GLU A 48 -4.85 28.94 -6.57
CA GLU A 48 -3.73 28.00 -6.61
C GLU A 48 -4.12 26.85 -5.69
N LEU A 49 -4.98 25.97 -6.22
CA LEU A 49 -4.89 24.56 -5.98
C LEU A 49 -3.42 24.23 -6.24
N SER A 50 -2.70 23.99 -5.15
CA SER A 50 -1.41 23.34 -5.22
C SER A 50 -1.64 22.04 -5.98
N GLU A 51 -1.37 22.06 -7.28
CA GLU A 51 -0.97 20.89 -8.04
C GLU A 51 0.32 20.44 -7.37
N ASP A 52 0.16 19.69 -6.26
CA ASP A 52 1.16 18.71 -5.89
C ASP A 52 1.30 17.84 -7.12
N VAL A 53 2.40 18.04 -7.85
CA VAL A 53 2.67 17.40 -9.12
C VAL A 53 2.85 15.93 -8.80
N GLY A 54 1.73 15.21 -8.92
CA GLY A 54 1.50 13.88 -8.42
C GLY A 54 2.60 12.93 -8.86
N ARG A 55 3.25 12.32 -7.87
CA ARG A 55 3.58 10.92 -8.04
C ARG A 55 2.24 10.20 -8.08
N ASP A 56 1.99 9.50 -9.18
CA ASP A 56 0.75 8.77 -9.36
C ASP A 56 0.66 7.74 -8.23
N ASN A 57 -0.28 7.95 -7.30
CA ASN A 57 -0.69 6.92 -6.37
C ASN A 57 -1.13 5.71 -7.20
N ILE A 58 -0.53 4.55 -6.94
CA ILE A 58 -0.89 3.34 -7.69
C ILE A 58 -1.95 2.55 -6.94
N ASP A 59 -2.94 2.05 -7.66
CA ASP A 59 -3.93 1.15 -7.08
C ASP A 59 -3.46 -0.31 -7.16
N LEU A 60 -4.19 -1.20 -6.48
CA LEU A 60 -3.90 -2.63 -6.45
C LEU A 60 -3.83 -3.28 -7.86
N ASN A 61 -4.63 -2.84 -8.83
CA ASN A 61 -4.58 -3.43 -10.16
C ASN A 61 -3.31 -3.03 -10.90
N GLN A 62 -2.87 -1.78 -10.71
CA GLN A 62 -1.60 -1.31 -11.24
C GLN A 62 -0.43 -2.04 -10.57
N PHE A 63 -0.43 -2.16 -9.24
CA PHE A 63 0.57 -2.93 -8.49
C PHE A 63 0.67 -4.37 -9.00
N ASN A 64 -0.45 -5.08 -9.11
CA ASN A 64 -0.48 -6.46 -9.61
C ASN A 64 0.04 -6.56 -11.04
N SER A 65 -0.27 -5.58 -11.90
CA SER A 65 0.25 -5.55 -13.27
C SER A 65 1.75 -5.29 -13.32
N ASP A 66 2.28 -4.47 -12.42
CA ASP A 66 3.71 -4.18 -12.33
C ASP A 66 4.46 -5.40 -11.79
N PHE A 67 3.97 -6.01 -10.70
CA PHE A 67 4.53 -7.23 -10.12
C PHE A 67 4.54 -8.40 -11.13
N ALA A 68 3.41 -8.67 -11.80
CA ALA A 68 3.32 -9.72 -12.82
C ALA A 68 4.17 -9.45 -14.08
N SER A 69 4.75 -8.26 -14.22
CA SER A 69 5.73 -7.96 -15.28
C SER A 69 7.17 -8.31 -14.90
N THR A 70 7.39 -8.64 -13.62
CA THR A 70 8.65 -9.18 -13.11
C THR A 70 8.72 -10.70 -13.28
N ASN A 71 9.85 -11.29 -12.93
CA ASN A 71 10.02 -12.75 -12.93
C ASN A 71 10.07 -13.34 -11.52
N TYR A 72 9.86 -12.56 -10.46
CA TYR A 72 10.04 -13.04 -9.08
C TYR A 72 9.15 -14.25 -8.77
N TYR A 73 7.87 -14.17 -9.12
CA TYR A 73 6.94 -15.27 -8.88
C TYR A 73 7.32 -16.55 -9.65
N GLU A 74 7.72 -16.41 -10.93
CA GLU A 74 8.21 -17.53 -11.75
C GLU A 74 9.52 -18.12 -11.22
N GLU A 75 10.38 -17.31 -10.59
CA GLU A 75 11.65 -17.76 -10.01
C GLU A 75 11.48 -18.50 -8.68
N TRP A 76 10.42 -18.19 -7.92
CA TRP A 76 10.12 -18.85 -6.65
C TRP A 76 9.27 -20.12 -6.81
N ASP A 77 8.43 -20.19 -7.84
CA ASP A 77 7.69 -21.40 -8.21
C ASP A 77 8.66 -22.45 -8.79
N GLU A 78 9.34 -23.17 -7.90
CA GLU A 78 10.36 -24.17 -8.28
C GLU A 78 9.78 -25.33 -9.09
N ASN A 79 8.48 -25.58 -8.93
CA ASN A 79 7.81 -26.76 -9.48
C ASN A 79 6.96 -26.48 -10.75
N ASP A 80 6.88 -25.21 -11.17
CA ASP A 80 6.18 -24.69 -12.34
C ASP A 80 4.66 -24.98 -12.35
N ASP A 81 4.00 -25.01 -11.19
CA ASP A 81 2.54 -25.22 -11.10
C ASP A 81 1.72 -23.93 -11.04
N ASN A 82 2.39 -22.77 -11.07
CA ASN A 82 1.88 -21.40 -10.96
C ASN A 82 1.30 -21.07 -9.58
N LEU A 83 1.63 -21.85 -8.57
CA LEU A 83 1.24 -21.64 -7.17
C LEU A 83 2.50 -21.68 -6.31
N LEU A 84 2.52 -20.90 -5.23
CA LEU A 84 3.57 -21.01 -4.22
C LEU A 84 3.06 -21.87 -3.08
N ASP A 85 3.73 -23.00 -2.83
CA ASP A 85 3.62 -23.67 -1.55
C ASP A 85 4.32 -22.86 -0.44
N GLU A 86 4.12 -23.26 0.81
CA GLU A 86 4.66 -22.53 1.96
C GLU A 86 6.21 -22.45 1.95
N ASN A 87 6.92 -23.44 1.40
CA ASN A 87 8.37 -23.40 1.31
C ASN A 87 8.82 -22.46 0.20
N GLU A 88 8.19 -22.53 -0.98
CA GLU A 88 8.47 -21.63 -2.12
C GLU A 88 8.21 -20.17 -1.75
N TYR A 89 7.10 -19.91 -1.05
CA TYR A 89 6.79 -18.60 -0.49
C TYR A 89 7.90 -18.10 0.46
N ARG A 90 8.33 -18.91 1.43
CA ARG A 90 9.35 -18.49 2.40
C ARG A 90 10.73 -18.30 1.77
N GLY A 91 11.13 -19.17 0.85
CA GLY A 91 12.37 -19.02 0.07
C GLY A 91 12.34 -17.75 -0.78
N GLY A 92 11.19 -17.46 -1.40
CA GLY A 92 10.95 -16.22 -2.12
C GLY A 92 11.06 -14.98 -1.24
N MET A 93 10.48 -15.01 -0.03
CA MET A 93 10.60 -13.91 0.95
C MET A 93 12.05 -13.72 1.41
N TYR A 94 12.80 -14.81 1.65
CA TYR A 94 14.23 -14.73 1.95
C TYR A 94 15.01 -14.04 0.83
N SER A 95 14.81 -14.48 -0.41
CA SER A 95 15.44 -13.86 -1.59
C SER A 95 15.01 -12.40 -1.79
N THR A 96 13.78 -12.04 -1.43
CA THR A 96 13.28 -10.66 -1.51
C THR A 96 14.00 -9.76 -0.53
N TRP A 97 14.27 -10.26 0.69
CA TRP A 97 14.94 -9.48 1.74
C TRP A 97 16.45 -9.37 1.52
N ASP A 98 17.05 -10.31 0.77
CA ASP A 98 18.46 -10.29 0.35
C ASP A 98 18.64 -9.34 -0.85
N VAL A 99 18.52 -8.04 -0.57
CA VAL A 99 18.61 -6.98 -1.58
C VAL A 99 19.96 -7.01 -2.31
N ASN A 100 21.02 -7.41 -1.60
CA ASN A 100 22.37 -7.41 -2.16
C ASN A 100 22.70 -8.70 -2.96
N ASN A 101 21.85 -9.74 -2.84
CA ASN A 101 21.95 -11.05 -3.51
C ASN A 101 23.26 -11.80 -3.20
N ASP A 102 23.70 -11.78 -1.94
CA ASP A 102 24.85 -12.60 -1.49
C ASP A 102 24.45 -13.87 -0.73
N ASN A 103 23.18 -14.24 -0.84
CA ASN A 103 22.50 -15.41 -0.26
C ASN A 103 22.54 -15.42 1.26
N GLN A 104 22.63 -14.25 1.89
CA GLN A 104 22.79 -14.05 3.32
C GLN A 104 22.03 -12.80 3.70
N LEU A 105 21.32 -12.80 4.84
CA LEU A 105 20.74 -11.56 5.36
C LEU A 105 21.61 -11.02 6.47
N ASP A 106 22.16 -9.82 6.29
CA ASP A 106 22.84 -9.12 7.38
C ASP A 106 21.85 -8.35 8.29
N GLU A 107 22.35 -7.85 9.42
CA GLU A 107 21.52 -7.11 10.39
C GLU A 107 20.86 -5.86 9.78
N ASN A 108 21.48 -5.22 8.79
CA ASN A 108 20.90 -4.05 8.14
C ASN A 108 19.77 -4.45 7.20
N GLU A 109 19.94 -5.51 6.43
CA GLU A 109 18.89 -6.06 5.55
C GLU A 109 17.69 -6.51 6.37
N PHE A 110 17.92 -7.31 7.42
CA PHE A 110 16.88 -7.71 8.35
C PHE A 110 16.16 -6.52 8.99
N THR A 111 16.91 -5.53 9.49
CA THR A 111 16.30 -4.37 10.16
C THR A 111 15.49 -3.53 9.17
N THR A 112 15.99 -3.35 7.95
CA THR A 112 15.29 -2.58 6.92
C THR A 112 14.01 -3.29 6.51
N ALA A 113 14.12 -4.57 6.17
CA ALA A 113 12.95 -5.36 5.77
C ALA A 113 11.94 -5.53 6.92
N SER A 114 12.39 -5.78 8.15
CA SER A 114 11.47 -5.86 9.28
C SER A 114 10.69 -4.55 9.50
N ASN A 115 11.29 -3.39 9.21
CA ASN A 115 10.56 -2.12 9.26
C ASN A 115 9.58 -1.97 8.10
N ASP A 116 10.03 -2.21 6.88
CA ASP A 116 9.21 -2.02 5.67
C ASP A 116 8.06 -3.03 5.54
N TRP A 117 8.18 -4.17 6.22
CA TRP A 117 7.18 -5.24 6.21
C TRP A 117 6.36 -5.31 7.52
N GLY A 118 6.41 -4.29 8.38
CA GLY A 118 5.55 -4.21 9.58
C GLY A 118 5.89 -5.22 10.68
N LEU A 119 7.14 -5.66 10.76
CA LEU A 119 7.69 -6.60 11.73
C LEU A 119 8.63 -5.89 12.73
N GLU A 120 8.36 -4.64 13.09
CA GLU A 120 9.30 -3.79 13.86
C GLU A 120 9.46 -4.23 15.33
N ASN A 121 8.65 -5.18 15.78
CA ASN A 121 8.73 -5.78 17.10
C ASN A 121 9.66 -7.01 17.15
N GLU A 122 10.10 -7.49 15.99
CA GLU A 122 11.09 -8.57 15.89
C GLU A 122 12.49 -8.06 16.24
N SER A 123 13.30 -8.94 16.83
CA SER A 123 14.67 -8.59 17.21
C SER A 123 15.68 -9.45 16.49
N TRP A 124 16.75 -8.82 15.98
CA TRP A 124 17.85 -9.51 15.32
C TRP A 124 18.37 -10.70 16.14
N ALA A 125 18.53 -10.51 17.45
CA ALA A 125 19.06 -11.53 18.34
C ALA A 125 18.13 -12.73 18.55
N ASP A 126 16.83 -12.58 18.27
CA ASP A 126 15.89 -13.71 18.29
C ASP A 126 15.95 -14.54 17.00
N TRP A 127 16.35 -13.92 15.88
CA TRP A 127 16.47 -14.57 14.57
C TRP A 127 17.88 -15.15 14.33
N ASP A 128 18.95 -14.43 14.69
CA ASP A 128 20.36 -14.87 14.60
C ASP A 128 20.69 -15.81 15.77
N THR A 129 20.13 -17.01 15.71
CA THR A 129 20.25 -18.01 16.78
C THR A 129 21.65 -18.61 16.87
N SER A 130 22.38 -18.61 15.76
CA SER A 130 23.75 -19.08 15.65
C SER A 130 24.74 -18.05 16.24
N GLY A 131 24.39 -16.77 16.18
CA GLY A 131 25.20 -15.65 16.65
C GLY A 131 26.42 -15.38 15.77
N ASP A 132 26.34 -15.73 14.49
CA ASP A 132 27.44 -15.54 13.54
C ASP A 132 27.36 -14.22 12.74
N GLY A 133 26.28 -13.46 12.95
CA GLY A 133 26.06 -12.13 12.38
C GLY A 133 25.41 -12.15 11.01
N ILE A 134 24.85 -13.27 10.59
CA ILE A 134 24.12 -13.47 9.33
C ILE A 134 22.91 -14.37 9.62
N LEU A 135 21.76 -14.12 8.98
CA LEU A 135 20.69 -15.10 8.95
C LEU A 135 20.87 -15.97 7.72
N ASP A 136 20.99 -17.28 7.95
CA ASP A 136 20.79 -18.25 6.89
C ASP A 136 19.30 -18.53 6.65
N GLU A 137 19.01 -19.23 5.56
CA GLU A 137 17.63 -19.56 5.18
C GLU A 137 16.89 -20.37 6.25
N ASN A 138 17.57 -21.19 7.06
CA ASN A 138 16.90 -21.95 8.13
C ASN A 138 16.50 -21.05 9.30
N GLU A 139 17.36 -20.10 9.67
CA GLU A 139 17.09 -19.11 10.70
C GLU A 139 15.96 -18.18 10.28
N PHE A 140 16.01 -17.68 9.05
CA PHE A 140 14.93 -16.92 8.45
C PHE A 140 13.62 -17.72 8.44
N ASN A 141 13.62 -18.94 7.91
CA ASN A 141 12.43 -19.77 7.84
C ASN A 141 11.84 -20.05 9.24
N THR A 142 12.68 -20.19 10.26
CA THR A 142 12.22 -20.42 11.63
C THR A 142 11.56 -19.15 12.20
N GLY A 143 12.19 -17.99 12.05
CA GLY A 143 11.66 -16.71 12.54
C GLY A 143 10.41 -16.24 11.79
N PHE A 144 10.40 -16.42 10.46
CA PHE A 144 9.32 -15.99 9.58
C PHE A 144 8.07 -16.87 9.70
N ALA A 145 8.19 -18.07 10.28
CA ALA A 145 7.13 -19.06 10.31
C ALA A 145 5.83 -18.62 10.99
N ASP A 146 5.96 -17.75 12.00
CA ASP A 146 4.88 -17.42 12.91
C ASP A 146 4.20 -16.08 12.57
N ASN A 147 4.53 -15.46 11.42
CA ASN A 147 3.95 -14.17 11.03
C ASN A 147 2.47 -14.25 10.60
N GLY A 148 2.01 -15.44 10.19
CA GLY A 148 0.62 -15.72 9.79
C GLY A 148 0.23 -15.24 8.39
N TRP A 149 1.12 -14.62 7.62
CA TRP A 149 0.78 -14.05 6.31
C TRP A 149 0.40 -15.09 5.27
N PHE A 150 1.06 -16.25 5.24
CA PHE A 150 0.69 -17.32 4.29
C PHE A 150 -0.78 -17.72 4.46
N ASP A 151 -1.19 -18.01 5.70
CA ASP A 151 -2.58 -18.36 6.03
C ASP A 151 -3.56 -17.20 5.80
N ASP A 152 -3.13 -15.95 6.05
CA ASP A 152 -3.97 -14.76 5.88
C ASP A 152 -4.16 -14.37 4.41
N TRP A 153 -3.17 -14.65 3.56
CA TRP A 153 -3.18 -14.32 2.12
C TRP A 153 -3.81 -15.41 1.26
N ASP A 154 -3.83 -16.67 1.73
CA ASP A 154 -4.55 -17.80 1.11
C ASP A 154 -6.07 -17.57 1.23
N ALA A 155 -6.62 -16.84 0.26
CA ALA A 155 -7.99 -16.36 0.29
C ALA A 155 -8.99 -17.50 0.02
N ASP A 156 -8.60 -18.51 -0.76
CA ASP A 156 -9.44 -19.65 -1.11
C ASP A 156 -9.24 -20.91 -0.26
N ASN A 157 -8.26 -20.89 0.64
CA ASN A 157 -7.92 -21.89 1.65
C ASN A 157 -7.48 -23.22 1.04
N ASP A 158 -6.71 -23.18 -0.05
CA ASP A 158 -6.15 -24.37 -0.69
C ASP A 158 -4.74 -24.74 -0.21
N ASN A 159 -4.18 -23.95 0.72
CA ASN A 159 -2.81 -24.02 1.27
C ASN A 159 -1.72 -23.76 0.22
N MET A 160 -2.05 -22.98 -0.79
CA MET A 160 -1.11 -22.44 -1.77
C MET A 160 -1.43 -20.95 -1.94
N LEU A 161 -0.48 -20.19 -2.50
CA LEU A 161 -0.72 -18.82 -2.90
C LEU A 161 -0.67 -18.72 -4.42
N ALA A 162 -1.72 -18.23 -5.04
CA ALA A 162 -1.65 -17.73 -6.40
C ALA A 162 -0.96 -16.36 -6.47
N GLU A 163 -0.40 -16.00 -7.62
CA GLU A 163 0.30 -14.71 -7.83
C GLU A 163 -0.54 -13.50 -7.38
N ARG A 164 -1.84 -13.56 -7.64
CA ARG A 164 -2.77 -12.50 -7.23
C ARG A 164 -2.94 -12.44 -5.71
N GLU A 165 -3.00 -13.57 -5.02
CA GLU A 165 -3.12 -13.61 -3.56
C GLU A 165 -1.85 -13.07 -2.90
N TYR A 166 -0.69 -13.48 -3.41
CA TYR A 166 0.60 -12.94 -2.97
C TYR A 166 0.65 -11.42 -3.15
N SER A 167 0.40 -10.92 -4.36
CA SER A 167 0.50 -9.48 -4.66
C SER A 167 -0.55 -8.63 -3.93
N GLU A 168 -1.77 -9.14 -3.74
CA GLU A 168 -2.78 -8.52 -2.88
C GLU A 168 -2.34 -8.47 -1.41
N GLY A 169 -1.68 -9.53 -0.92
CA GLY A 169 -1.10 -9.58 0.41
C GLY A 169 0.00 -8.54 0.64
N VAL A 170 0.97 -8.47 -0.27
CA VAL A 170 2.06 -7.47 -0.22
C VAL A 170 1.49 -6.05 -0.27
N PHE A 171 0.56 -5.78 -1.18
CA PHE A 171 -0.10 -4.49 -1.28
C PHE A 171 -0.77 -4.11 0.05
N GLY A 172 -1.47 -5.06 0.69
CA GLY A 172 -2.13 -4.83 1.97
C GLY A 172 -1.18 -4.58 3.14
N VAL A 173 0.03 -5.13 3.11
CA VAL A 173 1.07 -4.81 4.10
C VAL A 173 1.59 -3.38 3.93
N TRP A 174 1.75 -2.93 2.69
CA TRP A 174 2.34 -1.62 2.38
C TRP A 174 1.33 -0.45 2.33
N ASP A 175 0.05 -0.72 2.14
CA ASP A 175 -1.04 0.28 2.27
C ASP A 175 -1.32 0.56 3.75
N GLU A 176 -0.36 1.16 4.46
CA GLU A 176 -0.43 1.40 5.91
C GLU A 176 -1.64 2.23 6.33
N ASN A 177 -2.15 3.06 5.41
CA ASN A 177 -3.22 4.00 5.67
C ASN A 177 -4.61 3.49 5.22
N ASP A 178 -4.68 2.29 4.64
CA ASP A 178 -5.87 1.59 4.15
C ASP A 178 -6.70 2.41 3.14
N ASP A 179 -6.08 3.26 2.32
CA ASP A 179 -6.79 4.05 1.30
C ASP A 179 -6.91 3.36 -0.06
N ASN A 180 -6.42 2.13 -0.18
CA ASN A 180 -6.35 1.31 -1.39
C ASN A 180 -5.45 1.90 -2.47
N LEU A 181 -4.47 2.70 -2.07
CA LEU A 181 -3.46 3.27 -2.94
C LEU A 181 -2.09 3.15 -2.26
N LEU A 182 -1.05 2.88 -3.04
CA LEU A 182 0.32 3.10 -2.58
C LEU A 182 0.76 4.48 -3.04
N GLY A 183 0.93 5.37 -2.08
CA GLY A 183 1.56 6.67 -2.26
C GLY A 183 3.05 6.56 -2.54
N SER A 184 3.75 7.69 -2.65
CA SER A 184 5.16 7.66 -3.04
C SER A 184 6.10 7.00 -2.03
N ASP A 185 5.73 7.05 -0.76
CA ASP A 185 6.55 6.49 0.32
C ASP A 185 6.31 4.96 0.37
N GLU A 186 5.05 4.53 0.31
CA GLU A 186 4.62 3.12 0.31
C GLU A 186 5.09 2.39 -0.98
N TYR A 187 4.95 3.02 -2.15
CA TYR A 187 5.48 2.48 -3.41
C TYR A 187 7.03 2.52 -3.46
N GLY A 188 7.68 3.24 -2.55
CA GLY A 188 9.13 3.18 -2.37
C GLY A 188 9.60 1.76 -2.10
N TYR A 189 8.82 0.98 -1.33
CA TYR A 189 9.12 -0.41 -0.99
C TYR A 189 9.14 -1.31 -2.23
N TYR A 190 8.20 -1.13 -3.16
CA TYR A 190 8.21 -1.87 -4.43
C TYR A 190 9.54 -1.71 -5.16
N ASN A 191 10.07 -0.49 -5.22
CA ASN A 191 11.35 -0.25 -5.92
C ASN A 191 12.55 -0.86 -5.18
N THR A 192 12.49 -0.95 -3.85
CA THR A 192 13.54 -1.60 -3.05
C THR A 192 13.59 -3.10 -3.30
N TYR A 193 12.42 -3.76 -3.34
CA TYR A 193 12.33 -5.22 -3.32
C TYR A 193 12.10 -5.86 -4.70
N TYR A 194 11.40 -5.15 -5.60
CA TYR A 194 11.02 -5.65 -6.93
C TYR A 194 11.43 -4.72 -8.07
N GLY A 195 12.05 -3.58 -7.76
CA GLY A 195 12.53 -2.62 -8.74
C GLY A 195 13.87 -3.05 -9.34
N ALA A 196 13.87 -3.38 -10.63
CA ALA A 196 15.07 -3.70 -11.41
C ALA A 196 15.79 -2.46 -11.98
#